data_AF-A0A2J6RZM8-F1
#
_entry.id   AF-A0A2J6RZM8-F1
#
_cell.length_a   1.000
_cell.length_b   1.000
_cell.length_c   1.000
_cell.angle_alpha   90.00
_cell.angle_beta   90.00
_cell.angle_gamma   90.00
#
_symmetry.space_group_name_H-M   'P 1'
#
loop_
_entity.id
_entity.type
_entity.pdbx_description
1 polymer ?
#
loop_
_entity_poly.entity_id
_entity_poly.type
_entity_poly.pdbx_seq_one_letter_code
_entity_poly.pdbx_strand_id
1 'polypeptide(L)'
;MASTHAISNQFAMDLPEVSAFYTTHDENGRAIFVNPPPDPCTKWHNPIDNEQQFFSLFATSKNPRGPPLVVQNGTCCRMVDFSPGFTSVAHQTVSIDYGVVIQGTIELLLDSGEKRLISPGGMIVQRGTMHTWRNPSATE
;
A
#
# COMPACT_ATOMS: atom_id res chain seq x y z
N MET A 1 16.12 10.41 -33.47
CA MET A 1 16.76 10.27 -32.14
C MET A 1 15.69 9.76 -31.19
N ALA A 2 15.72 8.48 -30.85
CA ALA A 2 14.84 7.93 -29.83
C ALA A 2 15.35 8.39 -28.47
N SER A 3 14.57 9.20 -27.74
CA SER A 3 14.94 9.58 -26.39
C SER A 3 14.78 8.34 -25.51
N THR A 4 15.90 7.80 -25.07
CA THR A 4 15.97 6.88 -23.96
C THR A 4 15.45 7.64 -22.73
N HIS A 5 14.18 7.44 -22.40
CA HIS A 5 13.67 7.81 -21.08
C HIS A 5 14.45 6.93 -20.10
N ALA A 6 15.42 7.54 -19.42
CA ALA A 6 16.01 6.92 -18.26
C ALA A 6 14.86 6.64 -17.29
N ILE A 7 14.63 5.37 -16.98
CA ILE A 7 13.76 4.98 -15.88
C ILE A 7 14.52 5.43 -14.62
N SER A 8 14.32 6.68 -14.23
CA SER A 8 14.79 7.17 -12.95
C SER A 8 14.05 6.36 -11.90
N ASN A 9 14.77 5.63 -11.03
CA ASN A 9 14.17 5.07 -9.82
C ASN A 9 13.54 6.23 -9.05
N GLN A 10 12.21 6.33 -9.12
CA GLN A 10 11.44 7.49 -8.71
C GLN A 10 10.67 7.25 -7.43
N PHE A 11 11.06 6.23 -6.67
CA PHE A 11 10.49 5.96 -5.36
C PHE A 11 10.48 7.23 -4.53
N ALA A 12 9.39 7.47 -3.78
CA ALA A 12 9.34 8.59 -2.86
C ALA A 12 10.50 8.45 -1.84
N MET A 13 11.52 9.29 -1.98
CA MET A 13 12.75 9.19 -1.19
C MET A 13 12.62 9.92 0.15
N ASP A 14 11.71 10.89 0.24
CA ASP A 14 11.56 11.77 1.41
C ASP A 14 10.44 11.36 2.38
N LEU A 15 9.87 10.15 2.23
CA LEU A 15 8.87 9.63 3.16
C LEU A 15 9.51 9.01 4.43
N PRO A 16 8.86 9.16 5.60
CA PRO A 16 9.33 8.54 6.83
C PRO A 16 9.43 7.01 6.73
N GLU A 17 10.33 6.41 7.49
CA GLU A 17 10.43 4.96 7.60
C GLU A 17 9.14 4.36 8.19
N VAL A 18 8.63 3.30 7.56
CA VAL A 18 7.44 2.59 8.00
C VAL A 18 7.79 1.63 9.14
N SER A 19 7.24 1.88 10.32
CA SER A 19 7.37 1.01 11.50
C SER A 19 6.02 0.43 11.92
N ALA A 20 6.05 -0.81 12.43
CA ALA A 20 4.88 -1.49 12.99
C ALA A 20 5.24 -2.20 14.29
N PHE A 21 4.38 -2.06 15.29
CA PHE A 21 4.51 -2.67 16.61
C PHE A 21 3.31 -3.58 16.87
N TYR A 22 3.57 -4.77 17.39
CA TYR A 22 2.54 -5.79 17.63
C TYR A 22 2.42 -6.04 19.13
N THR A 23 1.21 -6.33 19.59
CA THR A 23 0.94 -6.63 21.00
C THR A 23 0.41 -8.05 21.16
N THR A 24 0.63 -8.64 22.34
CA THR A 24 0.13 -9.97 22.74
C THR A 24 -0.03 -10.02 24.25
N HIS A 25 -0.35 -11.19 24.81
CA HIS A 25 -0.32 -11.46 26.24
C HIS A 25 0.84 -12.38 26.62
N ASP A 26 1.46 -12.13 27.78
CA ASP A 26 2.42 -13.05 28.39
C ASP A 26 1.71 -14.27 29.02
N GLU A 27 2.48 -15.21 29.58
CA GLU A 27 1.96 -16.40 30.26
C GLU A 27 1.06 -16.11 31.47
N ASN A 28 1.14 -14.88 32.02
CA ASN A 28 0.33 -14.41 33.14
C ASN A 28 -0.88 -13.59 32.68
N GLY A 29 -1.13 -13.48 31.37
CA GLY A 29 -2.23 -12.69 30.81
C GLY A 29 -2.00 -11.18 30.82
N ARG A 30 -0.77 -10.69 30.97
CA ARG A 30 -0.45 -9.26 30.87
C ARG A 30 -0.21 -8.85 29.42
N ALA A 31 -0.73 -7.69 29.01
CA ALA A 31 -0.47 -7.13 27.68
C ALA A 31 1.01 -6.71 27.54
N ILE A 32 1.66 -7.19 26.48
CA ILE A 32 3.07 -6.93 26.16
C ILE A 32 3.25 -6.66 24.66
N PHE A 33 4.41 -6.12 24.26
CA PHE A 33 4.81 -6.10 22.85
C PHE A 33 5.36 -7.45 22.41
N VAL A 34 5.04 -7.86 21.18
CA VAL A 34 5.64 -9.04 20.55
C VAL A 34 7.06 -8.69 20.11
N ASN A 35 8.04 -9.50 20.49
CA ASN A 35 9.43 -9.33 20.11
C ASN A 35 10.13 -10.70 19.92
N PRO A 36 10.70 -11.03 18.74
CA PRO A 36 10.65 -10.24 17.50
C PRO A 36 9.24 -10.20 16.89
N PRO A 37 8.90 -9.18 16.10
CA PRO A 37 7.60 -9.10 15.44
C PRO A 37 7.34 -10.34 14.57
N PRO A 38 6.09 -10.87 14.55
CA PRO A 38 5.77 -12.12 13.85
C PRO A 38 5.82 -11.99 12.33
N ASP A 39 5.59 -10.77 11.84
CA ASP A 39 5.67 -10.37 10.44
C ASP A 39 6.45 -9.04 10.43
N PRO A 40 7.79 -9.09 10.31
CA PRO A 40 8.59 -7.87 10.20
C PRO A 40 8.13 -7.09 8.97
N CYS A 41 8.04 -5.76 9.10
CA CYS A 41 7.68 -4.86 8.01
C CYS A 41 8.55 -5.20 6.79
N THR A 42 7.96 -5.85 5.80
CA THR A 42 8.70 -6.34 4.63
C THR A 42 8.50 -5.34 3.52
N LYS A 43 9.57 -4.62 3.20
CA LYS A 43 9.64 -3.71 2.06
C LYS A 43 9.86 -4.52 0.79
N TRP A 44 8.99 -4.32 -0.19
CA TRP A 44 9.16 -4.88 -1.52
C TRP A 44 8.59 -3.91 -2.56
N HIS A 45 9.03 -4.05 -3.80
CA HIS A 45 8.53 -3.28 -4.93
C HIS A 45 8.24 -4.23 -6.08
N ASN A 46 7.34 -3.84 -6.99
CA ASN A 46 7.17 -4.58 -8.21
C ASN A 46 8.37 -4.27 -9.12
N PRO A 47 9.16 -5.28 -9.55
CA PRO A 47 10.33 -5.05 -10.39
C PRO A 47 9.98 -4.56 -11.81
N ILE A 48 8.69 -4.59 -12.19
CA ILE A 48 8.23 -4.18 -13.52
C ILE A 48 7.99 -2.67 -13.60
N ASP A 49 7.35 -2.07 -12.59
CA ASP A 49 7.04 -0.63 -12.59
C ASP A 49 8.11 0.21 -11.87
N ASN A 50 8.69 -0.31 -10.78
CA ASN A 50 9.66 0.39 -9.94
C ASN A 50 9.25 1.82 -9.51
N GLU A 51 7.94 2.05 -9.46
CA GLU A 51 7.27 3.33 -9.15
C GLU A 51 6.26 3.18 -8.01
N GLN A 52 6.18 1.98 -7.43
CA GLN A 52 5.35 1.67 -6.28
C GLN A 52 6.16 0.89 -5.24
N GLN A 53 6.15 1.37 -3.98
CA GLN A 53 6.72 0.63 -2.86
C GLN A 53 5.63 0.09 -1.96
N PHE A 54 5.76 -1.16 -1.57
CA PHE A 54 4.86 -1.84 -0.65
C PHE A 54 5.57 -2.17 0.64
N PHE A 55 4.89 -1.90 1.76
CA PHE A 55 5.31 -2.27 3.10
C PHE A 55 4.24 -3.16 3.69
N SER A 56 4.54 -4.44 3.81
CA SER A 56 3.56 -5.39 4.34
C SER A 56 3.69 -5.46 5.84
N LEU A 57 2.61 -5.10 6.53
CA LEU A 57 2.58 -4.98 7.98
C LEU A 57 1.99 -6.25 8.58
N PHE A 58 0.77 -6.62 8.21
CA PHE A 58 0.10 -7.76 8.83
C PHE A 58 -0.71 -8.55 7.82
N ALA A 59 -0.83 -9.87 8.03
CA ALA A 59 -1.82 -10.69 7.35
C ALA A 59 -2.29 -11.83 8.26
N THR A 60 -3.60 -12.10 8.32
CA THR A 60 -4.14 -13.20 9.12
C THR A 60 -3.77 -14.59 8.58
N SER A 61 -3.40 -14.69 7.29
CA SER A 61 -2.88 -15.91 6.70
C SER A 61 -1.50 -15.67 6.11
N LYS A 62 -0.54 -16.53 6.46
CA LYS A 62 0.81 -16.50 5.88
C LYS A 62 0.79 -17.19 4.51
N ASN A 63 1.18 -16.47 3.47
CA ASN A 63 1.40 -17.01 2.14
C ASN A 63 2.92 -17.06 1.86
N PRO A 64 3.50 -18.24 1.58
CA PRO A 64 4.94 -18.38 1.33
C PRO A 64 5.43 -17.65 0.06
N ARG A 65 4.51 -17.20 -0.82
CA ARG A 65 4.84 -16.41 -2.02
C ARG A 65 4.83 -14.90 -1.79
N GLY A 66 4.66 -14.46 -0.54
CA GLY A 66 4.53 -13.05 -0.18
C GLY A 66 3.11 -12.68 0.22
N PRO A 67 2.93 -11.47 0.75
CA PRO A 67 1.68 -11.02 1.35
C PRO A 67 0.58 -10.92 0.26
N PRO A 68 -0.57 -11.57 0.45
CA PRO A 68 -1.61 -11.59 -0.57
C PRO A 68 -2.30 -10.22 -0.68
N LEU A 69 -2.76 -9.87 -1.90
CA LEU A 69 -3.61 -8.68 -2.11
C LEU A 69 -4.97 -8.82 -1.43
N VAL A 70 -5.46 -10.05 -1.30
CA VAL A 70 -6.73 -10.43 -0.67
C VAL A 70 -6.50 -11.66 0.20
N VAL A 71 -6.89 -11.58 1.46
CA VAL A 71 -6.91 -12.74 2.37
C VAL A 71 -8.34 -13.24 2.52
N GLN A 72 -8.62 -14.45 2.02
CA GLN A 72 -9.94 -15.05 2.19
C GLN A 72 -10.23 -15.29 3.68
N ASN A 73 -11.41 -14.86 4.14
CA ASN A 73 -11.84 -14.93 5.55
C ASN A 73 -10.85 -14.27 6.53
N GLY A 74 -10.16 -13.22 6.09
CA GLY A 74 -9.12 -12.59 6.88
C GLY A 74 -8.86 -11.15 6.49
N THR A 75 -7.72 -10.63 6.93
CA THR A 75 -7.30 -9.25 6.64
C THR A 75 -5.82 -9.19 6.34
N CYS A 76 -5.44 -8.20 5.53
CA CYS A 76 -4.06 -7.77 5.38
C CYS A 76 -3.97 -6.25 5.59
N CYS A 77 -2.90 -5.79 6.21
CA CYS A 77 -2.57 -4.39 6.39
C CYS A 77 -1.22 -4.10 5.75
N ARG A 78 -1.17 -3.01 4.98
CA ARG A 78 0.03 -2.56 4.27
C ARG A 78 0.03 -1.04 4.13
N MET A 79 1.23 -0.50 4.00
CA MET A 79 1.45 0.87 3.52
C MET A 79 1.94 0.79 2.08
N VAL A 80 1.56 1.78 1.26
CA VAL A 80 1.89 1.83 -0.16
C VAL A 80 2.28 3.24 -0.53
N ASP A 81 3.49 3.38 -1.08
CA ASP A 81 3.98 4.65 -1.60
C ASP A 81 3.86 4.63 -3.12
N PHE A 82 3.35 5.72 -3.68
CA PHE A 82 3.17 5.92 -5.12
C PHE A 82 4.10 7.04 -5.57
N SER A 83 5.01 6.73 -6.48
CA SER A 83 5.90 7.73 -7.08
C SER A 83 5.12 8.85 -7.78
N PRO A 84 5.67 10.07 -7.87
CA PRO A 84 5.06 11.15 -8.65
C PRO A 84 4.74 10.71 -10.07
N GLY A 85 3.56 11.07 -10.58
CA GLY A 85 3.11 10.72 -11.92
C GLY A 85 2.66 9.27 -12.12
N PHE A 86 2.95 8.38 -11.17
CA PHE A 86 2.63 6.95 -11.31
C PHE A 86 1.12 6.72 -11.36
N THR A 87 0.71 5.78 -12.19
CA THR A 87 -0.67 5.30 -12.31
C THR A 87 -0.67 3.78 -12.25
N SER A 88 -1.38 3.21 -11.29
CA SER A 88 -1.48 1.76 -11.13
C SER A 88 -2.28 1.12 -12.27
N VAL A 89 -2.13 -0.19 -12.44
CA VAL A 89 -3.00 -0.96 -13.32
C VAL A 89 -4.43 -0.99 -12.75
N ALA A 90 -5.43 -0.82 -13.61
CA ALA A 90 -6.83 -0.95 -13.24
C ALA A 90 -7.12 -2.40 -12.82
N HIS A 91 -7.69 -2.58 -11.62
CA HIS A 91 -8.01 -3.91 -11.12
C HIS A 91 -9.18 -3.88 -10.13
N GLN A 92 -9.68 -5.09 -9.84
CA GLN A 92 -10.71 -5.34 -8.84
C GLN A 92 -10.28 -6.49 -7.96
N THR A 93 -10.52 -6.34 -6.66
CA THR A 93 -10.31 -7.38 -5.66
C THR A 93 -11.64 -7.76 -5.03
N VAL A 94 -11.83 -9.05 -4.72
CA VAL A 94 -12.97 -9.52 -3.93
C VAL A 94 -12.67 -9.26 -2.46
N SER A 95 -12.70 -7.99 -2.06
CA SER A 95 -12.35 -7.49 -0.73
C SER A 95 -13.15 -6.23 -0.37
N ILE A 96 -13.07 -5.85 0.89
CA ILE A 96 -13.33 -4.49 1.34
C ILE A 96 -12.01 -3.89 1.80
N ASP A 97 -11.66 -2.71 1.27
CA ASP A 97 -10.41 -2.05 1.58
C ASP A 97 -10.69 -0.70 2.26
N TYR A 98 -9.91 -0.40 3.29
CA TYR A 98 -9.91 0.91 3.95
C TYR A 98 -8.60 1.62 3.59
N GLY A 99 -8.65 2.44 2.55
CA GLY A 99 -7.50 3.24 2.13
C GLY A 99 -7.46 4.55 2.90
N VAL A 100 -6.38 4.85 3.60
CA VAL A 100 -6.19 6.12 4.32
C VAL A 100 -4.98 6.83 3.74
N VAL A 101 -5.16 8.08 3.33
CA VAL A 101 -4.05 8.90 2.83
C VAL A 101 -3.31 9.49 4.03
N ILE A 102 -2.06 9.07 4.21
CA ILE A 102 -1.21 9.51 5.33
C ILE A 102 -0.43 10.78 4.96
N GLN A 103 0.19 10.81 3.79
CA GLN A 103 0.99 11.93 3.27
C GLN A 103 0.75 12.09 1.77
N GLY A 104 0.89 13.32 1.25
CA GLY A 104 0.65 13.65 -0.14
C GLY A 104 -0.83 13.57 -0.55
N THR A 105 -1.10 13.47 -1.84
CA THR A 105 -2.47 13.32 -2.36
C THR A 105 -2.52 12.19 -3.38
N ILE A 106 -3.62 11.44 -3.44
CA ILE A 106 -3.83 10.37 -4.41
C ILE A 106 -5.17 10.56 -5.12
N GLU A 107 -5.22 10.32 -6.43
CA GLU A 107 -6.44 10.28 -7.23
C GLU A 107 -6.93 8.83 -7.34
N LEU A 108 -8.19 8.60 -6.98
CA LEU A 108 -8.89 7.34 -7.24
C LEU A 108 -9.75 7.50 -8.49
N LEU A 109 -9.55 6.62 -9.48
CA LEU A 109 -10.36 6.54 -10.69
C LEU A 109 -11.18 5.25 -10.66
N LEU A 110 -12.46 5.36 -11.03
CA LEU A 110 -13.37 4.23 -11.17
C LEU A 110 -13.65 3.94 -12.66
N ASP A 111 -14.14 2.74 -12.96
CA ASP A 111 -14.49 2.30 -14.32
C ASP A 111 -15.63 3.10 -14.96
N SER A 112 -16.48 3.74 -14.15
CA SER A 112 -17.49 4.71 -14.60
C SER A 112 -16.89 5.99 -15.19
N GLY A 113 -15.58 6.22 -15.01
CA GLY A 113 -14.90 7.47 -15.33
C GLY A 113 -14.96 8.51 -14.20
N GLU A 114 -15.69 8.23 -13.12
CA GLU A 114 -15.64 9.07 -11.92
C GLU A 114 -14.24 9.04 -11.31
N LYS A 115 -13.83 10.19 -10.77
CA LYS A 115 -12.55 10.32 -10.09
C LYS A 115 -12.63 11.28 -8.91
N ARG A 116 -11.81 11.02 -7.90
CA ARG A 116 -11.65 11.93 -6.75
C ARG A 116 -10.18 12.04 -6.35
N LEU A 117 -9.73 13.27 -6.14
CA LEU A 117 -8.47 13.55 -5.47
C LEU A 117 -8.68 13.52 -3.95
N ILE A 118 -7.77 12.86 -3.24
CA ILE A 118 -7.92 12.54 -1.82
C ILE A 118 -6.68 13.03 -1.10
N SER A 119 -6.88 13.93 -0.16
CA SER A 119 -5.83 14.61 0.62
C SER A 119 -5.50 13.88 1.92
N PRO A 120 -4.41 14.23 2.64
CA PRO A 120 -4.05 13.60 3.91
C PRO A 120 -5.22 13.64 4.92
N GLY A 121 -5.42 12.55 5.64
CA GLY A 121 -6.57 12.33 6.52
C GLY A 121 -7.84 11.89 5.80
N GLY A 122 -7.85 11.90 4.46
CA GLY A 122 -8.93 11.32 3.66
C GLY A 122 -8.93 9.80 3.70
N MET A 123 -10.13 9.22 3.68
CA MET A 123 -10.35 7.77 3.68
C MET A 123 -11.25 7.34 2.54
N ILE A 124 -10.95 6.16 1.98
CA ILE A 124 -11.77 5.45 1.01
C ILE A 124 -12.21 4.14 1.65
N VAL A 125 -13.51 3.87 1.58
CA VAL A 125 -14.07 2.54 1.84
C VAL A 125 -14.34 1.90 0.48
N GLN A 126 -13.38 1.12 -0.01
CA GLN A 126 -13.46 0.48 -1.33
C GLN A 126 -14.21 -0.84 -1.21
N ARG A 127 -15.37 -0.94 -1.87
CA ARG A 127 -16.31 -2.06 -1.72
C ARG A 127 -16.23 -3.02 -2.91
N GLY A 128 -15.02 -3.51 -3.19
CA GLY A 128 -14.77 -4.45 -4.29
C GLY A 128 -15.07 -3.88 -5.68
N THR A 129 -14.80 -2.59 -5.87
CA THR A 129 -15.02 -1.87 -7.15
C THR A 129 -13.76 -1.90 -8.02
N MET A 130 -13.95 -1.89 -9.35
CA MET A 130 -12.86 -1.72 -10.31
C MET A 130 -12.24 -0.33 -10.11
N HIS A 131 -10.93 -0.26 -9.97
CA HIS A 131 -10.26 1.00 -9.66
C HIS A 131 -8.81 1.10 -10.12
N THR A 132 -8.37 2.34 -10.23
CA THR A 132 -6.99 2.73 -10.47
C THR A 132 -6.59 3.80 -9.46
N TRP A 133 -5.39 3.65 -8.88
CA TRP A 133 -4.75 4.68 -8.07
C TRP A 133 -3.76 5.46 -8.92
N ARG A 134 -3.80 6.78 -8.85
CA ARG A 134 -2.88 7.66 -9.55
C ARG A 134 -2.32 8.68 -8.60
N ASN A 135 -1.00 8.86 -8.60
CA ASN A 135 -0.38 10.03 -8.03
C ASN A 135 -0.24 11.09 -9.13
N PRO A 136 -1.05 12.17 -9.12
CA PRO A 136 -0.99 13.18 -10.16
C PRO A 136 0.12 14.22 -9.93
N SER A 137 0.89 14.14 -8.83
CA SER A 137 1.97 15.09 -8.56
C SER A 137 3.10 14.93 -9.59
N ALA A 138 3.76 16.04 -9.92
CA ALA A 138 4.93 16.03 -10.80
C ALA A 138 6.25 15.80 -10.06
N THR A 139 6.22 16.00 -8.74
CA THR A 139 7.35 15.85 -7.81
C THR A 139 6.87 15.16 -6.53
N GLU A 140 7.81 14.76 -5.69
CA GLU A 140 7.54 14.33 -4.32
C GLU A 140 6.79 15.40 -3.52
#